data_AF-A0A545SY07-F1
#
_entry.id   AF-A0A545SY07-F1
#
_cell.length_a   1.000
_cell.length_b   1.000
_cell.length_c   1.000
_cell.angle_alpha   90.00
_cell.angle_beta   90.00
_cell.angle_gamma   90.00
#
_symmetry.space_group_name_H-M   'P 1'
#
loop_
_entity.id
_entity.type
_entity.pdbx_description
1 polymer ?
#
loop_
_entity_poly.entity_id
_entity_poly.type
_entity_poly.pdbx_seq_one_letter_code
_entity_poly.pdbx_strand_id
1 'polypeptide(L)'
;MHRAVPLFLIALAACQPDDIFNTQAKPKAEDVSDLSGAEIYAENCASCHGDDAKGGVYPSAPDLTNLTAKHGGAFPARFVMSTIDGYAKGTQRGPMPEFG
;
A
#
# COMPACT_ATOMS: atom_id res chain seq x y z
N MET A 1 -18.03 66.72 -14.60
CA MET A 1 -19.04 65.74 -15.07
C MET A 1 -18.38 64.38 -15.19
N HIS A 2 -18.46 63.58 -14.13
CA HIS A 2 -17.85 62.26 -14.00
C HIS A 2 -18.71 61.22 -14.73
N ARG A 3 -18.16 60.49 -15.71
CA ARG A 3 -18.75 59.23 -16.20
C ARG A 3 -17.81 58.07 -15.88
N ALA A 4 -18.24 57.32 -14.88
CA ALA A 4 -18.08 55.88 -14.65
C ALA A 4 -16.78 55.20 -15.10
N VAL A 5 -15.93 54.90 -14.12
CA VAL A 5 -14.91 53.84 -14.21
C VAL A 5 -15.65 52.49 -14.20
N PRO A 6 -15.45 51.60 -15.19
CA PRO A 6 -16.10 50.30 -15.18
C PRO A 6 -15.46 49.42 -14.10
N LEU A 7 -16.24 49.18 -13.05
CA LEU A 7 -16.06 48.13 -12.07
C LEU A 7 -16.25 46.77 -12.78
N PHE A 8 -15.20 46.20 -13.34
CA PHE A 8 -15.11 44.74 -13.51
C PHE A 8 -13.67 44.29 -13.25
N LEU A 9 -13.36 44.33 -11.95
CA LEU A 9 -12.38 43.50 -11.26
C LEU A 9 -12.73 42.02 -11.50
N ILE A 10 -12.15 41.40 -12.53
CA ILE A 10 -11.87 39.96 -12.47
C ILE A 10 -10.44 39.78 -13.00
N ALA A 11 -9.50 39.79 -12.05
CA ALA A 11 -8.20 39.21 -12.26
C ALA A 11 -8.41 37.80 -12.81
N LEU A 12 -7.81 37.52 -13.97
CA LEU A 12 -7.71 36.19 -14.55
C LEU A 12 -6.81 35.38 -13.60
N ALA A 13 -7.41 34.92 -12.51
CA ALA A 13 -6.83 33.98 -11.57
C ALA A 13 -6.45 32.73 -12.36
N ALA A 14 -5.20 32.32 -12.21
CA ALA A 14 -4.61 31.16 -12.83
C ALA A 14 -5.53 29.94 -12.67
N CYS A 15 -6.19 29.55 -13.77
CA CYS A 15 -6.76 28.22 -13.94
C CYS A 15 -5.74 27.43 -14.75
N GLN A 16 -4.71 26.92 -14.09
CA GLN A 16 -3.96 25.76 -14.57
C GLN A 16 -4.57 24.54 -13.86
N PRO A 17 -5.45 23.75 -14.51
CA PRO A 17 -5.97 22.51 -13.93
C PRO A 17 -5.02 21.31 -14.04
N ASP A 18 -3.76 21.49 -14.48
CA ASP A 18 -2.92 20.35 -14.88
C ASP A 18 -1.96 19.84 -13.79
N ASP A 19 -1.84 20.52 -12.65
CA ASP A 19 -0.83 20.16 -11.63
C ASP A 19 -1.37 19.27 -10.49
N ILE A 20 -2.67 18.93 -10.47
CA ILE A 20 -3.22 18.07 -9.40
C ILE A 20 -2.92 16.58 -9.64
N PHE A 21 -2.51 16.22 -10.86
CA PHE A 21 -2.28 14.83 -11.24
C PHE A 21 -0.84 14.46 -11.59
N ASN A 22 0.12 15.39 -11.65
CA ASN A 22 1.47 15.03 -12.06
C ASN A 22 2.60 15.98 -11.63
N THR A 23 3.15 15.79 -10.43
CA THR A 23 4.61 15.91 -10.24
C THR A 23 5.13 15.15 -9.02
N GLN A 24 4.62 13.95 -8.79
CA GLN A 24 5.35 12.99 -7.97
C GLN A 24 5.40 11.69 -8.77
N ALA A 25 6.51 11.50 -9.48
CA ALA A 25 7.00 10.15 -9.67
C ALA A 25 6.91 9.50 -8.30
N LYS A 26 6.05 8.47 -8.18
CA LYS A 26 5.85 7.73 -6.94
C LYS A 26 7.25 7.49 -6.39
N PRO A 27 7.64 8.01 -5.22
CA PRO A 27 8.93 7.63 -4.66
C PRO A 27 8.89 6.11 -4.64
N LYS A 28 9.84 5.49 -5.35
CA LYS A 28 10.10 4.06 -5.16
C LYS A 28 10.26 3.96 -3.65
N ALA A 29 9.31 3.26 -3.00
CA ALA A 29 9.18 3.20 -1.55
C ALA A 29 10.55 3.38 -0.93
N GLU A 30 10.73 4.52 -0.26
CA GLU A 30 11.98 4.80 0.46
C GLU A 30 12.20 3.56 1.31
N ASP A 31 13.30 2.86 1.04
CA ASP A 31 13.56 1.53 1.56
C ASP A 31 13.85 1.69 3.06
N VAL A 32 12.79 1.67 3.87
CA VAL A 32 12.86 1.89 5.31
C VAL A 32 13.42 0.67 6.06
N SER A 33 13.98 -0.31 5.35
CA SER A 33 14.65 -1.47 5.91
C SER A 33 15.92 -1.77 5.12
N ASP A 34 17.08 -1.85 5.78
CA ASP A 34 18.33 -2.35 5.18
C ASP A 34 18.26 -3.84 4.79
N LEU A 35 17.18 -4.52 5.18
CA LEU A 35 16.93 -5.94 4.95
C LEU A 35 16.12 -6.17 3.67
N SER A 36 16.50 -7.19 2.91
CA SER A 36 15.69 -7.70 1.81
C SER A 36 14.39 -8.34 2.32
N GLY A 37 13.38 -8.42 1.47
CA GLY A 37 12.13 -9.10 1.82
C GLY A 37 12.30 -10.58 2.19
N ALA A 38 13.36 -11.24 1.71
CA ALA A 38 13.68 -12.62 2.08
C ALA A 38 14.22 -12.72 3.52
N GLU A 39 15.07 -11.77 3.93
CA GLU A 39 15.59 -11.69 5.30
C GLU A 39 14.46 -11.38 6.28
N ILE A 40 13.62 -10.41 5.97
CA ILE A 40 12.43 -10.08 6.78
C ILE A 40 11.52 -11.30 6.95
N TYR A 41 11.30 -12.06 5.87
CA TYR A 41 10.51 -13.29 5.91
C TYR A 41 11.11 -14.34 6.83
N ALA A 42 12.42 -14.58 6.73
CA ALA A 42 13.12 -15.55 7.55
C ALA A 42 13.06 -15.18 9.05
N GLU A 43 13.21 -13.90 9.38
CA GLU A 43 13.21 -13.42 10.77
C GLU A 43 11.82 -13.42 11.41
N ASN A 44 10.77 -13.09 10.65
CA ASN A 44 9.46 -12.77 11.25
C ASN A 44 8.33 -13.72 10.85
N CYS A 45 8.43 -14.37 9.68
CA CYS A 45 7.29 -15.06 9.06
C CYS A 45 7.47 -16.58 9.00
N ALA A 46 8.70 -17.04 8.78
CA ALA A 46 9.02 -18.46 8.54
C ALA A 46 8.64 -19.37 9.74
N SER A 47 8.66 -18.85 10.96
CA SER A 47 8.26 -19.58 12.18
C SER A 47 6.82 -20.11 12.13
N CYS A 48 5.94 -19.45 11.37
CA CYS A 48 4.54 -19.82 11.20
C CYS A 48 4.23 -20.33 9.78
N HIS A 49 4.79 -19.72 8.74
CA HIS A 49 4.51 -20.07 7.34
C HIS A 49 5.50 -21.08 6.73
N GLY A 50 6.51 -21.51 7.49
CA GLY A 50 7.57 -22.42 7.04
C GLY A 50 8.65 -21.70 6.24
N ASP A 51 9.86 -22.27 6.20
CA ASP A 51 11.00 -21.68 5.47
C ASP A 51 10.75 -21.57 3.96
N ASP A 52 9.90 -22.44 3.41
CA ASP A 52 9.54 -22.47 1.99
C ASP A 52 8.19 -21.79 1.68
N ALA A 53 7.58 -21.14 2.67
CA ALA A 53 6.31 -20.43 2.57
C ALA A 53 5.08 -21.26 2.18
N LYS A 54 5.17 -22.60 2.24
CA LYS A 54 4.05 -23.49 1.93
C LYS A 54 3.04 -23.66 3.08
N GLY A 55 3.24 -22.94 4.19
CA GLY A 55 2.45 -23.08 5.41
C GLY A 55 3.13 -24.01 6.42
N GLY A 56 2.86 -23.82 7.72
CA GLY A 56 3.57 -24.54 8.79
C GLY A 56 2.88 -24.55 10.15
N VAL A 57 3.32 -25.51 10.97
CA VAL A 57 2.95 -26.02 12.33
C VAL A 57 1.86 -25.30 13.15
N TYR A 58 1.73 -23.98 13.09
CA TYR A 58 0.62 -23.28 13.76
C TYR A 58 -0.70 -23.60 13.05
N PRO A 59 -1.81 -23.89 13.77
CA PRO A 59 -3.05 -24.30 13.13
C PRO A 59 -3.51 -23.25 12.10
N SER A 60 -3.41 -23.62 10.82
CA SER A 60 -3.95 -22.89 9.66
C SER A 60 -3.10 -21.76 9.04
N ALA A 61 -1.77 -21.73 9.21
CA ALA A 61 -0.96 -20.80 8.42
C ALA A 61 -1.04 -21.15 6.91
N PRO A 62 -1.51 -20.22 6.04
CA PRO A 62 -1.71 -20.52 4.62
C PRO A 62 -0.40 -20.61 3.83
N ASP A 63 -0.46 -21.36 2.72
CA ASP A 63 0.54 -21.35 1.65
C ASP A 63 0.54 -19.99 0.91
N LEU A 64 1.68 -19.29 1.01
CA LEU A 64 1.94 -17.98 0.42
C LEU A 64 2.61 -18.07 -0.97
N THR A 65 3.09 -19.25 -1.39
CA THR A 65 3.80 -19.41 -2.67
C THR A 65 2.90 -19.14 -3.88
N ASN A 66 1.59 -19.32 -3.71
CA ASN A 66 0.59 -19.19 -4.75
C ASN A 66 -0.21 -17.87 -4.69
N LEU A 67 0.25 -16.87 -3.93
CA LEU A 67 -0.48 -15.63 -3.69
C LEU A 67 -0.81 -14.89 -5.01
N THR A 68 0.19 -14.71 -5.88
CA THR A 68 0.01 -14.05 -7.17
C THR A 68 -1.00 -14.79 -8.05
N ALA A 69 -0.93 -16.12 -8.10
CA ALA A 69 -1.84 -16.94 -8.90
C ALA A 69 -3.29 -16.85 -8.38
N LYS A 70 -3.47 -16.87 -7.05
CA LYS A 70 -4.80 -16.74 -6.39
C LYS A 70 -5.43 -15.35 -6.60
N HIS A 71 -4.64 -14.34 -6.94
CA HIS A 71 -5.07 -12.96 -7.12
C HIS A 71 -4.98 -12.46 -8.58
N GLY A 72 -5.19 -13.36 -9.54
CA GLY A 72 -5.32 -12.98 -10.96
C GLY A 72 -3.99 -12.64 -11.65
N GLY A 73 -2.87 -13.19 -11.16
CA GLY A 73 -1.56 -13.04 -11.78
C GLY A 73 -0.79 -11.78 -11.36
N ALA A 74 -1.37 -10.95 -10.50
CA ALA A 74 -0.69 -9.79 -9.92
C ALA A 74 -0.52 -9.97 -8.40
N PHE A 75 0.63 -9.53 -7.87
CA PHE A 75 0.87 -9.58 -6.44
C PHE A 75 -0.08 -8.60 -5.70
N PRO A 76 -0.91 -9.08 -4.77
CA PRO A 76 -1.94 -8.27 -4.13
C PRO A 76 -1.36 -7.45 -2.96
N ALA A 77 -0.44 -6.52 -3.25
CA ALA A 77 0.32 -5.79 -2.23
C ALA A 77 -0.56 -5.12 -1.15
N ARG A 78 -1.67 -4.48 -1.54
CA ARG A 78 -2.58 -3.84 -0.56
C ARG A 78 -3.22 -4.84 0.39
N PHE A 79 -3.62 -6.00 -0.13
CA PHE A 79 -4.22 -7.06 0.68
C PHE A 79 -3.19 -7.63 1.67
N VAL A 80 -1.98 -7.90 1.21
CA VAL A 80 -0.88 -8.39 2.06
C VAL A 80 -0.59 -7.40 3.17
N MET A 81 -0.35 -6.13 2.84
CA MET A 81 -0.06 -5.11 3.84
C MET A 81 -1.21 -4.95 4.83
N SER A 82 -2.47 -4.93 4.35
CA SER A 82 -3.65 -4.85 5.23
C SER A 82 -3.87 -6.04 6.16
N THR A 83 -3.26 -7.17 5.81
CA THR A 83 -3.28 -8.40 6.62
C THR A 83 -2.19 -8.33 7.68
N ILE A 84 -0.99 -7.85 7.32
CA ILE A 84 0.16 -7.68 8.21
C ILE A 84 -0.08 -6.60 9.27
N ASP A 85 -0.62 -5.45 8.88
CA ASP A 85 -0.87 -4.31 9.78
C ASP A 85 -2.18 -4.43 10.59
N GLY A 86 -3.02 -5.42 10.25
CA GLY A 86 -4.32 -5.61 10.88
C GLY A 86 -5.36 -4.56 10.59
N TYR A 87 -5.13 -3.68 9.61
CA TYR A 87 -5.99 -2.54 9.31
C TYR A 87 -7.34 -2.96 8.73
N ALA A 88 -7.42 -4.15 8.12
CA ALA A 88 -8.66 -4.73 7.62
C ALA A 88 -9.64 -5.20 8.71
N LYS A 89 -9.49 -4.74 9.98
CA LYS A 89 -10.29 -5.11 11.17
C LYS A 89 -11.76 -5.33 10.82
N GLY A 90 -12.16 -6.60 10.67
CA GLY A 90 -13.57 -6.98 10.55
C GLY A 90 -13.93 -7.98 9.45
N THR A 91 -13.13 -8.17 8.40
CA THR A 91 -13.49 -9.11 7.31
C THR A 91 -12.62 -10.36 7.21
N GLN A 92 -11.41 -10.34 7.77
CA GLN A 92 -10.40 -11.41 7.63
C GLN A 92 -9.67 -11.65 8.95
N ARG A 93 -10.38 -11.87 10.07
CA ARG A 93 -9.71 -12.21 11.35
C ARG A 93 -9.21 -13.66 11.32
N GLY A 94 -8.08 -13.86 10.64
CA GLY A 94 -7.25 -15.05 10.77
C GLY A 94 -6.40 -14.98 12.05
N PRO A 95 -5.67 -16.06 12.38
CA PRO A 95 -4.80 -16.12 13.56
C PRO A 95 -3.50 -15.28 13.44
N MET A 96 -3.31 -14.55 12.34
CA MET A 96 -2.05 -13.84 12.10
C MET A 96 -1.89 -12.65 13.06
N PRO A 97 -0.73 -12.51 13.73
CA PRO A 97 -0.43 -11.35 14.57
C PRO A 97 -0.38 -10.05 13.76
N GLU A 98 -0.63 -8.93 14.42
CA GLU A 98 -0.45 -7.60 13.83
C GLU A 98 1.04 -7.21 13.95
N PHE A 99 1.68 -6.84 12.85
CA PHE A 99 3.09 -6.41 12.78
C PHE A 99 3.23 -4.92 12.41
N GLY A 100 2.19 -4.12 12.67
CA GLY A 100 2.13 -2.68 12.41
C GLY A 100 2.65 -1.80 13.54
#